data_AF-A0A1F7X511-F1
#
_entry.id   AF-A0A1F7X511-F1
#
_cell.length_a   1.000
_cell.length_b   1.000
_cell.length_c   1.000
_cell.angle_alpha   90.00
_cell.angle_beta   90.00
_cell.angle_gamma   90.00
#
_symmetry.space_group_name_H-M   'P 1'
#
loop_
_entity.id
_entity.type
_entity.pdbx_description
1 polymer ?
#
loop_
_entity_poly.entity_id
_entity_poly.type
_entity_poly.pdbx_seq_one_letter_code
_entity_poly.pdbx_strand_id
1 'polypeptide(L)'
;MKRIRRNKAFIKPATILIKYLFYFVWGIAFLMSITEAIIYPGVFMTNLNVSVYPVYGVVFFLLVLFKVLNFNERYTNSYLAFSFGKLLSLLSVIGYLFFSIMELLIYPNYVFSTFHLHPNALIWPLGLSTALLIVGYREQRLIAPLGRSKKIEEIHDYFKELHYISFVIFIALIIMFFVNTSTNLKNFLSDFKFMIRNPSISMEERLRKKVTPIFYDYVVFVNKYVPEDAKILIPPQGFPWPQSGNYGYIRYFIYPREGTSGKEYEPGIDYKSKGISYVLLSWGETESTEYGYTHGWPKFDVPAEWVVFYDESGRIFTKDGDYHYKDFVNKKVWGVIKIKT
;
A
#
# COMPACT_ATOMS: atom_id res chain seq x y z
N MET A 1 -17.46 22.63 -50.79
CA MET A 1 -17.37 21.24 -50.27
C MET A 1 -16.06 20.47 -50.56
N LYS A 2 -15.21 20.81 -51.55
CA LYS A 2 -13.95 20.08 -51.83
C LYS A 2 -12.83 20.23 -50.77
N ARG A 3 -12.82 21.29 -49.95
CA ARG A 3 -11.77 21.54 -48.93
C ARG A 3 -11.80 20.58 -47.73
N ILE A 4 -12.95 19.98 -47.39
CA ILE A 4 -13.08 19.06 -46.24
C ILE A 4 -12.51 17.67 -46.55
N ARG A 5 -12.42 17.27 -47.82
CA ARG A 5 -11.89 15.94 -48.20
C ARG A 5 -10.37 15.82 -48.08
N ARG A 6 -9.60 16.91 -48.21
CA ARG A 6 -8.12 16.87 -48.12
C ARG A 6 -7.59 16.61 -46.70
N ASN A 7 -8.32 17.02 -45.65
CA ASN A 7 -7.86 16.81 -44.27
C ASN A 7 -7.96 15.35 -43.80
N LYS A 8 -8.79 14.52 -44.45
CA LYS A 8 -8.93 13.10 -44.04
C LYS A 8 -7.67 12.27 -44.28
N ALA A 9 -6.82 12.65 -45.23
CA ALA A 9 -5.60 11.91 -45.57
C ALA A 9 -4.52 12.02 -44.47
N PHE A 10 -4.41 13.16 -43.79
CA PHE A 10 -3.44 13.36 -42.69
C PHE A 10 -3.95 12.86 -41.34
N ILE A 11 -5.27 12.88 -41.12
CA ILE A 11 -5.86 12.42 -39.87
C ILE A 11 -5.63 10.91 -39.70
N LYS A 12 -5.76 10.11 -40.76
CA LYS A 12 -5.70 8.65 -40.64
C LYS A 12 -4.34 8.11 -40.11
N PRO A 13 -3.17 8.50 -40.65
CA PRO A 13 -1.88 8.04 -40.10
C PRO A 13 -1.65 8.46 -38.64
N ALA A 14 -1.96 9.71 -38.30
CA ALA A 14 -1.80 10.23 -36.94
C ALA A 14 -2.65 9.42 -35.95
N THR A 15 -3.83 8.99 -36.38
CA THR A 15 -4.75 8.25 -35.52
C THR A 15 -4.35 6.82 -35.26
N ILE A 16 -3.78 6.16 -36.28
CA ILE A 16 -3.15 4.84 -36.12
C ILE A 16 -1.98 4.93 -35.15
N LEU A 17 -1.13 5.97 -35.29
CA LEU A 17 0.00 6.18 -34.39
C LEU A 17 -0.46 6.40 -32.93
N ILE A 18 -1.45 7.27 -32.71
CA ILE A 18 -2.03 7.52 -31.37
C ILE A 18 -2.57 6.23 -30.75
N LYS A 19 -3.20 5.35 -31.53
CA LYS A 19 -3.71 4.06 -31.06
C LYS A 19 -2.59 3.12 -30.59
N TYR A 20 -1.53 2.96 -31.38
CA TYR A 20 -0.39 2.15 -30.98
C TYR A 20 0.33 2.74 -29.77
N LEU A 21 0.50 4.06 -29.74
CA LEU A 21 1.06 4.76 -28.58
C LEU A 21 0.23 4.53 -27.32
N PHE A 22 -1.11 4.57 -27.42
CA PHE A 22 -1.98 4.27 -26.29
C PHE A 22 -1.75 2.88 -25.72
N TYR A 23 -1.80 1.82 -26.55
CA TYR A 23 -1.60 0.46 -26.04
C TYR A 23 -0.19 0.24 -25.49
N PHE A 24 0.82 0.86 -26.10
CA PHE A 24 2.19 0.79 -25.62
C PHE A 24 2.35 1.46 -24.24
N VAL A 25 1.90 2.71 -24.09
CA VAL A 25 1.99 3.44 -22.82
C VAL A 25 1.13 2.77 -21.75
N TRP A 26 -0.04 2.25 -22.12
CA TRP A 26 -0.90 1.45 -21.22
C TRP A 26 -0.19 0.18 -20.74
N GLY A 27 0.48 -0.55 -21.63
CA GLY A 27 1.21 -1.77 -21.27
C GLY A 27 2.37 -1.49 -20.32
N ILE A 28 3.12 -0.41 -20.57
CA ILE A 28 4.17 0.07 -19.66
C ILE A 28 3.57 0.44 -18.30
N ALA A 29 2.50 1.23 -18.27
CA ALA A 29 1.83 1.61 -17.05
C ALA A 29 1.36 0.39 -16.25
N PHE A 30 0.81 -0.62 -16.94
CA PHE A 30 0.34 -1.86 -16.31
C PHE A 30 1.51 -2.63 -15.69
N LEU A 31 2.61 -2.82 -16.43
CA LEU A 31 3.82 -3.48 -15.91
C LEU A 31 4.40 -2.75 -14.71
N MET A 32 4.56 -1.43 -14.79
CA MET A 32 5.04 -0.62 -13.66
C MET A 32 4.12 -0.79 -12.44
N SER A 33 2.80 -0.80 -12.64
CA SER A 33 1.85 -0.94 -11.54
C SER A 33 1.91 -2.30 -10.84
N ILE A 34 2.12 -3.39 -11.60
CA ILE A 34 2.34 -4.73 -11.05
C ILE A 34 3.69 -4.81 -10.34
N THR A 35 4.74 -4.22 -10.90
CA THR A 35 6.07 -4.16 -10.26
C THR A 35 6.02 -3.41 -8.93
N GLU A 36 5.34 -2.26 -8.85
CA GLU A 36 5.15 -1.55 -7.57
C GLU A 36 4.35 -2.38 -6.57
N ALA A 37 3.36 -3.14 -7.05
CA ALA A 37 2.57 -4.00 -6.18
C ALA A 37 3.40 -5.15 -5.60
N ILE A 38 4.31 -5.75 -6.37
CA ILE A 38 5.14 -6.91 -5.96
C ILE A 38 6.39 -6.51 -5.16
N ILE A 39 7.00 -5.37 -5.47
CA ILE A 39 8.27 -4.98 -4.84
C ILE A 39 8.00 -4.07 -3.64
N TYR A 40 7.63 -2.81 -3.90
CA TYR A 40 7.08 -1.87 -2.92
C TYR A 40 6.61 -0.59 -3.65
N PRO A 41 5.58 0.12 -3.13
CA PRO A 41 5.14 1.41 -3.65
C PRO A 41 6.29 2.41 -3.69
N GLY A 42 6.52 3.02 -4.85
CA GLY A 42 7.61 3.97 -5.04
C GLY A 42 8.95 3.34 -5.45
N VAL A 43 9.03 2.05 -5.77
CA VAL A 43 10.26 1.43 -6.31
C VAL A 43 10.85 2.21 -7.48
N PHE A 44 10.03 2.73 -8.39
CA PHE A 44 10.51 3.55 -9.50
C PHE A 44 10.96 4.94 -9.07
N MET A 45 10.31 5.52 -8.05
CA MET A 45 10.73 6.81 -7.50
C MET A 45 12.09 6.67 -6.80
N THR A 46 12.29 5.61 -6.02
CA THR A 46 13.54 5.39 -5.29
C THR A 46 14.70 5.05 -6.22
N ASN A 47 14.48 4.19 -7.22
CA ASN A 47 15.58 3.66 -8.06
C ASN A 47 15.79 4.42 -9.37
N LEU A 48 14.73 4.98 -9.97
CA LEU A 48 14.80 5.68 -11.25
C LEU A 48 14.49 7.17 -11.14
N ASN A 49 14.09 7.67 -9.96
CA ASN A 49 13.58 9.03 -9.78
C ASN A 49 12.39 9.36 -10.70
N VAL A 50 11.59 8.33 -11.04
CA VAL A 50 10.39 8.45 -11.86
C VAL A 50 9.19 8.03 -11.05
N SER A 51 8.25 8.95 -10.86
CA SER A 51 6.93 8.62 -10.30
C SER A 51 6.09 7.87 -11.33
N VAL A 52 5.33 6.86 -10.90
CA VAL A 52 4.37 6.15 -11.76
C VAL A 52 3.12 6.98 -12.09
N TYR A 53 2.77 7.96 -11.25
CA TYR A 53 1.53 8.72 -11.39
C TYR A 53 1.44 9.55 -12.70
N PRO A 54 2.51 10.25 -13.15
CA PRO A 54 2.52 10.88 -14.46
C PRO A 54 2.25 9.92 -15.61
N VAL A 55 2.77 8.69 -15.55
CA VAL A 55 2.54 7.66 -16.58
C VAL A 55 1.06 7.31 -16.65
N TYR A 56 0.41 7.12 -15.50
CA TYR A 56 -1.05 6.91 -15.43
C TYR A 56 -1.80 8.13 -16.00
N GLY A 57 -1.38 9.35 -15.68
CA GLY A 57 -1.94 10.58 -16.23
C GLY A 57 -1.87 10.63 -17.76
N VAL A 58 -0.74 10.23 -18.36
CA VAL A 58 -0.59 10.14 -19.82
C VAL A 58 -1.55 9.09 -20.40
N VAL A 59 -1.70 7.92 -19.78
CA VAL A 59 -2.68 6.91 -20.23
C VAL A 59 -4.09 7.48 -20.25
N PHE A 60 -4.52 8.14 -19.16
CA PHE A 60 -5.84 8.77 -19.09
C PHE A 60 -6.02 9.89 -20.11
N PHE A 61 -5.00 10.72 -20.32
CA PHE A 61 -5.02 11.76 -21.34
C PHE A 61 -5.19 11.17 -22.74
N LEU A 62 -4.41 10.13 -23.09
CA LEU A 62 -4.53 9.44 -24.37
C LEU A 62 -5.91 8.78 -24.55
N LEU A 63 -6.52 8.30 -23.47
CA LEU A 63 -7.90 7.79 -23.44
C LEU A 63 -8.93 8.87 -23.77
N VAL A 64 -8.81 10.05 -23.16
CA VAL A 64 -9.67 11.21 -23.46
C VAL A 64 -9.46 11.65 -24.91
N LEU A 65 -8.22 11.71 -25.37
CA LEU A 65 -7.88 12.02 -26.75
C LEU A 65 -8.53 11.00 -27.71
N PHE A 66 -8.48 9.71 -27.36
CA PHE A 66 -9.12 8.63 -28.11
C PHE A 66 -10.64 8.81 -28.20
N LYS A 67 -11.26 9.28 -27.10
CA LYS A 67 -12.70 9.59 -27.05
C LYS A 67 -13.06 10.77 -27.95
N VAL A 68 -12.27 11.85 -27.90
CA VAL A 68 -12.50 13.11 -28.64
C VAL A 68 -12.29 12.94 -30.14
N LEU A 69 -11.26 12.19 -30.56
CA LEU A 69 -10.91 12.00 -31.98
C LEU A 69 -11.89 11.12 -32.77
N ASN A 70 -12.91 10.57 -32.11
CA ASN A 70 -14.09 9.96 -32.72
C ASN A 70 -13.74 8.89 -33.78
N PHE A 71 -12.93 7.90 -33.38
CA PHE A 71 -12.49 6.78 -34.22
C PHE A 71 -13.65 5.93 -34.73
N ASN A 72 -14.18 6.29 -35.90
CA ASN A 72 -15.25 5.57 -36.59
C ASN A 72 -14.75 4.43 -37.47
N GLU A 73 -13.44 4.18 -37.56
CA GLU A 73 -12.92 3.09 -38.39
C GLU A 73 -12.90 1.76 -37.61
N ARG A 74 -13.54 0.74 -38.19
CA ARG A 74 -13.58 -0.63 -37.67
C ARG A 74 -12.21 -1.27 -37.87
N TYR A 75 -11.51 -1.53 -36.78
CA TYR A 75 -10.24 -2.24 -36.81
C TYR A 75 -10.33 -3.54 -36.02
N THR A 76 -9.87 -4.64 -36.60
CA THR A 76 -9.88 -5.99 -36.01
C THR A 76 -9.01 -6.10 -34.75
N ASN A 77 -7.92 -5.32 -34.64
CA ASN A 77 -7.03 -5.33 -33.47
C ASN A 77 -7.70 -4.88 -32.15
N SER A 78 -8.87 -4.24 -32.21
CA SER A 78 -9.62 -3.86 -31.01
C SER A 78 -10.21 -5.04 -30.25
N TYR A 79 -10.56 -6.12 -30.95
CA TYR A 79 -11.22 -7.27 -30.33
C TYR A 79 -10.27 -8.01 -29.37
N LEU A 80 -9.02 -8.24 -29.79
CA LEU A 80 -8.01 -8.87 -28.94
C LEU A 80 -7.68 -7.98 -27.73
N ALA A 81 -7.46 -6.68 -27.94
CA ALA A 81 -7.21 -5.75 -26.84
C ALA A 81 -8.39 -5.70 -25.84
N PHE A 82 -9.63 -5.73 -26.33
CA PHE A 82 -10.81 -5.75 -25.49
C PHE A 82 -10.97 -7.06 -24.70
N SER A 83 -10.79 -8.21 -25.34
CA SER A 83 -10.84 -9.53 -24.69
C SER A 83 -9.73 -9.66 -23.64
N PHE A 84 -8.54 -9.16 -23.95
CA PHE A 84 -7.43 -9.12 -22.99
C PHE A 84 -7.72 -8.18 -21.82
N GLY A 85 -8.26 -6.97 -22.08
CA GLY A 85 -8.70 -6.04 -21.04
C GLY A 85 -9.80 -6.60 -20.13
N LYS A 86 -10.71 -7.42 -20.68
CA LYS A 86 -11.71 -8.17 -19.89
C LYS A 86 -11.06 -9.14 -18.94
N LEU A 87 -10.17 -9.98 -19.45
CA LEU A 87 -9.45 -10.96 -18.64
C LEU A 87 -8.66 -10.27 -17.54
N LEU A 88 -7.88 -9.23 -17.87
CA LEU A 88 -7.09 -8.49 -16.89
C LEU A 88 -7.95 -7.76 -15.87
N SER A 89 -9.07 -7.17 -16.27
CA SER A 89 -10.00 -6.53 -15.34
C SER A 89 -10.56 -7.56 -14.38
N LEU A 90 -10.99 -8.72 -14.87
CA LEU A 90 -11.51 -9.79 -14.03
C LEU A 90 -10.46 -10.27 -13.02
N LEU A 91 -9.23 -10.55 -13.48
CA LEU A 91 -8.13 -10.96 -12.63
C LEU A 91 -7.76 -9.88 -11.61
N SER A 92 -7.75 -8.61 -12.00
CA SER A 92 -7.44 -7.49 -11.11
C SER A 92 -8.52 -7.28 -10.06
N VAL A 93 -9.81 -7.41 -10.42
CA VAL A 93 -10.94 -7.36 -9.48
C VAL A 93 -10.82 -8.49 -8.48
N ILE A 94 -10.68 -9.73 -8.95
CA ILE A 94 -10.59 -10.92 -8.08
C ILE A 94 -9.39 -10.79 -7.15
N GLY A 95 -8.22 -10.44 -7.68
CA GLY A 95 -7.01 -10.25 -6.89
C GLY A 95 -7.18 -9.15 -5.84
N TYR A 96 -7.68 -7.98 -6.23
CA TYR A 96 -7.90 -6.87 -5.30
C TYR A 96 -8.88 -7.24 -4.19
N LEU A 97 -10.03 -7.85 -4.52
CA LEU A 97 -11.03 -8.26 -3.53
C LEU A 97 -10.49 -9.36 -2.62
N PHE A 98 -9.86 -10.39 -3.19
CA PHE A 98 -9.27 -11.49 -2.44
C PHE A 98 -8.27 -10.97 -1.41
N PHE A 99 -7.30 -10.15 -1.83
CA PHE A 99 -6.29 -9.61 -0.92
C PHE A 99 -6.88 -8.61 0.08
N SER A 100 -7.85 -7.80 -0.32
CA SER A 100 -8.54 -6.89 0.62
C SER A 100 -9.33 -7.66 1.69
N ILE A 101 -9.96 -8.77 1.33
CA ILE A 101 -10.66 -9.65 2.28
C ILE A 101 -9.66 -10.33 3.22
N MET A 102 -8.50 -10.78 2.71
CA MET A 102 -7.46 -11.37 3.58
C MET A 102 -6.94 -10.37 4.62
N GLU A 103 -6.66 -9.13 4.20
CA GLU A 103 -6.27 -8.04 5.11
C GLU A 103 -7.33 -7.79 6.20
N LEU A 104 -8.61 -7.84 5.82
CA LEU A 104 -9.72 -7.63 6.74
C LEU A 104 -9.91 -8.79 7.72
N LEU A 105 -9.77 -10.04 7.26
CA LEU A 105 -10.07 -11.24 8.06
C LEU A 105 -8.93 -11.66 8.99
N ILE A 106 -7.67 -11.35 8.66
CA ILE A 106 -6.52 -11.88 9.38
C ILE A 106 -5.90 -10.79 10.26
N TYR A 107 -5.16 -9.85 9.69
CA TYR A 107 -4.69 -8.63 10.35
C TYR A 107 -4.21 -7.60 9.31
N PRO A 108 -4.21 -6.29 9.64
CA PRO A 108 -3.66 -5.28 8.75
C PRO A 108 -2.18 -5.52 8.43
N ASN A 109 -1.81 -5.41 7.16
CA ASN A 109 -0.51 -5.74 6.56
C ASN A 109 -0.24 -7.24 6.36
N TYR A 110 -1.24 -8.12 6.49
CA TYR A 110 -1.07 -9.57 6.28
C TYR A 110 -0.61 -9.91 4.86
N VAL A 111 -1.20 -9.27 3.83
CA VAL A 111 -0.89 -9.60 2.43
C VAL A 111 0.52 -9.17 2.07
N PHE A 112 0.94 -8.00 2.53
CA PHE A 112 2.31 -7.55 2.32
C PHE A 112 3.31 -8.43 3.09
N SER A 113 3.05 -8.73 4.35
CA SER A 113 3.97 -9.58 5.14
C SER A 113 4.09 -11.01 4.59
N THR A 114 3.02 -11.57 4.03
CA THR A 114 2.98 -12.96 3.56
C THR A 114 3.36 -13.11 2.09
N PHE A 115 2.76 -12.29 1.22
CA PHE A 115 2.92 -12.40 -0.25
C PHE A 115 3.83 -11.32 -0.83
N HIS A 116 4.24 -10.35 -0.02
CA HIS A 116 5.02 -9.18 -0.47
C HIS A 116 4.28 -8.37 -1.53
N LEU A 117 2.94 -8.45 -1.48
CA LEU A 117 2.05 -7.71 -2.36
C LEU A 117 1.41 -6.57 -1.58
N HIS A 118 1.38 -5.38 -2.18
CA HIS A 118 0.63 -4.25 -1.64
C HIS A 118 -0.77 -4.19 -2.24
N PRO A 119 -1.84 -4.53 -1.49
CA PRO A 119 -3.21 -4.56 -2.02
C PRO A 119 -3.63 -3.21 -2.61
N ASN A 120 -3.21 -2.12 -1.98
CA ASN A 120 -3.49 -0.76 -2.44
C ASN A 120 -2.88 -0.45 -3.82
N ALA A 121 -1.75 -1.07 -4.17
CA ALA A 121 -1.14 -0.87 -5.49
C ALA A 121 -1.91 -1.59 -6.60
N LEU A 122 -2.68 -2.64 -6.28
CA LEU A 122 -3.51 -3.39 -7.24
C LEU A 122 -4.70 -2.58 -7.76
N ILE A 123 -5.01 -1.42 -7.16
CA ILE A 123 -6.04 -0.53 -7.67
C ILE A 123 -5.66 0.09 -9.03
N TRP A 124 -4.36 0.23 -9.31
CA TRP A 124 -3.88 0.79 -10.58
C TRP A 124 -4.01 -0.17 -11.76
N PRO A 125 -3.57 -1.45 -11.69
CA PRO A 125 -3.88 -2.46 -12.71
C PRO A 125 -5.38 -2.55 -13.01
N LEU A 126 -6.20 -2.48 -11.97
CA LEU A 126 -7.66 -2.50 -12.07
C LEU A 126 -8.22 -1.27 -12.81
N GLY A 127 -7.76 -0.07 -12.44
CA GLY A 127 -8.11 1.18 -13.12
C GLY A 127 -7.72 1.16 -14.59
N LEU A 128 -6.49 0.72 -14.89
CA LEU A 128 -5.97 0.58 -16.26
C LEU A 128 -6.77 -0.44 -17.08
N SER A 129 -7.09 -1.59 -16.50
CA SER A 129 -7.89 -2.63 -17.16
C SER A 129 -9.30 -2.13 -17.48
N THR A 130 -9.91 -1.40 -16.55
CA THR A 130 -11.23 -0.81 -16.78
C THR A 130 -11.19 0.25 -17.87
N ALA A 131 -10.13 1.06 -17.91
CA ALA A 131 -9.96 2.06 -18.94
C ALA A 131 -9.88 1.41 -20.34
N LEU A 132 -9.21 0.26 -20.46
CA LEU A 132 -9.15 -0.54 -21.69
C LEU A 132 -10.54 -1.09 -22.09
N LEU A 133 -11.36 -1.50 -21.12
CA LEU A 133 -12.74 -1.93 -21.35
C LEU A 133 -13.63 -0.82 -21.90
N ILE A 134 -13.53 0.40 -21.37
CA ILE A 134 -14.30 1.55 -21.83
C ILE A 134 -14.00 1.84 -23.31
N VAL A 135 -12.73 1.74 -23.71
CA VAL A 135 -12.30 1.92 -25.11
C VAL A 135 -12.91 0.82 -25.99
N GLY A 136 -12.74 -0.44 -25.61
CA GLY A 136 -13.19 -1.56 -26.47
C GLY A 136 -14.71 -1.74 -26.54
N TYR A 137 -15.46 -1.37 -25.49
CA TYR A 137 -16.93 -1.43 -25.51
C TYR A 137 -17.52 -0.52 -26.60
N ARG A 138 -16.94 0.67 -26.79
CA ARG A 138 -17.36 1.61 -27.83
C ARG A 138 -17.11 1.05 -29.23
N GLU A 139 -15.96 0.42 -29.44
CA GLU A 139 -15.61 -0.18 -30.73
C GLU A 139 -16.55 -1.36 -31.08
N GLN A 140 -17.00 -2.16 -30.11
CA GLN A 140 -17.95 -3.25 -30.35
C GLN A 140 -19.34 -2.77 -30.81
N ARG A 141 -19.82 -1.65 -30.27
CA ARG A 141 -21.14 -1.09 -30.63
C ARG A 141 -21.21 -0.66 -32.10
N LEU A 142 -20.07 -0.32 -32.72
CA LEU A 142 -19.95 0.07 -34.12
C LEU A 142 -19.92 -1.12 -35.11
N ILE A 143 -19.67 -2.33 -34.62
CA ILE A 143 -19.58 -3.57 -35.42
C ILE A 143 -20.93 -4.30 -35.48
N ALA A 144 -21.83 -4.04 -34.52
CA ALA A 144 -23.10 -4.75 -34.34
C ALA A 144 -24.12 -4.77 -35.51
N PRO A 145 -24.22 -3.80 -36.44
CA PRO A 145 -25.39 -3.77 -37.35
C PRO A 145 -25.33 -4.66 -38.60
N LEU A 146 -24.26 -5.43 -38.85
CA LEU A 146 -24.14 -6.20 -40.11
C LEU A 146 -24.33 -7.68 -39.88
N GLY A 147 -25.56 -8.15 -40.06
CA GLY A 147 -25.91 -9.56 -40.30
C GLY A 147 -25.45 -10.52 -39.21
N ARG A 148 -26.01 -10.42 -38.00
CA ARG A 148 -25.76 -11.41 -36.96
C ARG A 148 -26.60 -12.66 -37.21
N SER A 149 -25.97 -13.82 -37.24
CA SER A 149 -26.67 -15.09 -37.08
C SER A 149 -27.28 -15.15 -35.68
N LYS A 150 -28.40 -15.85 -35.51
CA LYS A 150 -29.12 -16.01 -34.24
C LYS A 150 -28.20 -16.41 -33.06
N LYS A 151 -27.17 -17.21 -33.34
CA LYS A 151 -26.16 -17.66 -32.37
C LYS A 151 -25.26 -16.53 -31.88
N ILE A 152 -25.01 -15.50 -32.69
CA ILE A 152 -24.25 -14.30 -32.31
C ILE A 152 -25.10 -13.36 -31.43
N GLU A 153 -26.42 -13.35 -31.59
CA GLU A 153 -27.33 -12.61 -30.70
C GLU A 153 -27.39 -13.22 -29.29
N GLU A 154 -27.51 -14.55 -29.17
CA GLU A 154 -27.49 -15.23 -27.86
C GLU A 154 -26.17 -14.98 -27.11
N ILE A 155 -25.04 -15.06 -27.83
CA ILE A 155 -23.73 -14.73 -27.27
C ILE A 155 -23.68 -13.25 -26.85
N HIS A 156 -24.29 -12.35 -27.61
CA HIS A 156 -24.33 -10.92 -27.29
C HIS A 156 -25.15 -10.61 -26.03
N ASP A 157 -26.30 -11.26 -25.86
CA ASP A 157 -27.15 -11.10 -24.67
C ASP A 157 -26.47 -11.65 -23.42
N TYR A 158 -25.81 -12.81 -23.51
CA TYR A 158 -24.97 -13.31 -22.43
C TYR A 158 -23.86 -12.31 -22.05
N PHE A 159 -23.22 -11.69 -23.06
CA PHE A 159 -22.24 -10.64 -22.82
C PHE A 159 -22.85 -9.37 -22.22
N LYS A 160 -24.12 -9.06 -22.49
CA LYS A 160 -24.81 -7.87 -21.95
C LYS A 160 -24.99 -7.97 -20.43
N GLU A 161 -25.35 -9.15 -19.94
CA GLU A 161 -25.44 -9.45 -18.50
C GLU A 161 -24.05 -9.34 -17.82
N LEU A 162 -23.01 -9.91 -18.45
CA LEU A 162 -21.63 -9.76 -17.98
C LEU A 162 -21.16 -8.30 -17.93
N HIS A 163 -21.60 -7.45 -18.87
CA HIS A 163 -21.30 -6.02 -18.83
C HIS A 163 -22.03 -5.33 -17.68
N TYR A 164 -23.26 -5.71 -17.37
CA TYR A 164 -23.99 -5.15 -16.24
C TYR A 164 -23.29 -5.47 -14.91
N ILE A 165 -22.90 -6.73 -14.73
CA ILE A 165 -22.12 -7.15 -13.56
C ILE A 165 -20.78 -6.40 -13.48
N SER A 166 -20.05 -6.32 -14.59
CA SER A 166 -18.77 -5.58 -14.64
C SER A 166 -18.95 -4.10 -14.34
N PHE A 167 -20.05 -3.49 -14.80
CA PHE A 167 -20.37 -2.10 -14.54
C PHE A 167 -20.72 -1.87 -13.07
N VAL A 168 -21.54 -2.74 -12.46
CA VAL A 168 -21.85 -2.68 -11.02
C VAL A 168 -20.58 -2.82 -10.18
N ILE A 169 -19.71 -3.78 -10.51
CA ILE A 169 -18.41 -3.95 -9.87
C ILE A 169 -17.57 -2.68 -10.04
N PHE A 170 -17.52 -2.11 -11.24
CA PHE A 170 -16.78 -0.87 -11.49
C PHE A 170 -17.31 0.31 -10.67
N ILE A 171 -18.63 0.47 -10.56
CA ILE A 171 -19.24 1.51 -9.71
C ILE A 171 -18.90 1.26 -8.24
N ALA A 172 -18.97 0.01 -7.76
CA ALA A 172 -18.58 -0.35 -6.40
C ALA A 172 -17.10 -0.03 -6.14
N LEU A 173 -16.21 -0.31 -7.10
CA LEU A 173 -14.80 0.05 -7.03
C LEU A 173 -14.55 1.56 -7.06
N ILE A 174 -15.31 2.30 -7.86
CA ILE A 174 -15.28 3.78 -7.85
C ILE A 174 -15.69 4.30 -6.48
N ILE A 175 -16.78 3.79 -5.92
CA ILE A 175 -17.26 4.19 -4.59
C ILE A 175 -16.20 3.85 -3.55
N MET A 176 -15.64 2.63 -3.55
CA MET A 176 -14.56 2.25 -2.64
C MET A 176 -13.32 3.12 -2.83
N PHE A 177 -12.94 3.44 -4.08
CA PHE A 177 -11.86 4.35 -4.39
C PHE A 177 -12.13 5.73 -3.80
N PHE A 178 -13.33 6.30 -3.99
CA PHE A 178 -13.66 7.62 -3.44
C PHE A 178 -13.76 7.62 -1.92
N VAL A 179 -14.31 6.57 -1.31
CA VAL A 179 -14.37 6.41 0.15
C VAL A 179 -12.95 6.37 0.70
N ASN A 180 -12.11 5.46 0.21
CA ASN A 180 -10.71 5.32 0.65
C ASN A 180 -9.87 6.57 0.33
N THR A 181 -10.08 7.17 -0.85
CA THR A 181 -9.38 8.39 -1.24
C THR A 181 -9.84 9.57 -0.40
N SER A 182 -11.10 9.70 -0.02
CA SER A 182 -11.56 10.84 0.80
C SER A 182 -10.87 10.87 2.17
N THR A 183 -10.73 9.71 2.81
CA THR A 183 -10.04 9.54 4.09
C THR A 183 -8.54 9.83 3.93
N ASN A 184 -7.93 9.32 2.85
CA ASN A 184 -6.51 9.52 2.58
C ASN A 184 -6.17 10.90 2.01
N LEU A 185 -7.10 11.56 1.32
CA LEU A 185 -6.89 12.85 0.65
C LEU A 185 -6.72 13.95 1.69
N LYS A 186 -7.45 13.89 2.80
CA LYS A 186 -7.24 14.82 3.91
C LYS A 186 -5.82 14.71 4.47
N ASN A 187 -5.36 13.49 4.71
CA ASN A 187 -4.00 13.23 5.20
C ASN A 187 -2.95 13.65 4.16
N PHE A 188 -3.15 13.29 2.89
CA PHE A 188 -2.29 13.67 1.77
C PHE A 188 -2.20 15.18 1.60
N LEU A 189 -3.33 15.90 1.60
CA LEU A 189 -3.34 17.36 1.48
C LEU A 189 -2.66 18.03 2.67
N SER A 190 -2.82 17.48 3.88
CA SER A 190 -2.12 17.94 5.08
C SER A 190 -0.60 17.75 4.93
N ASP A 191 -0.16 16.57 4.53
CA ASP A 191 1.25 16.24 4.30
C ASP A 191 1.85 17.07 3.16
N PHE A 192 1.12 17.23 2.06
CA PHE A 192 1.52 18.03 0.91
C PHE A 192 1.65 19.52 1.27
N LYS A 193 0.67 20.07 1.99
CA LYS A 193 0.73 21.44 2.52
C LYS A 193 1.91 21.61 3.48
N PHE A 194 2.20 20.60 4.30
CA PHE A 194 3.37 20.60 5.16
C PHE A 194 4.68 20.62 4.36
N MET A 195 4.82 19.76 3.35
CA MET A 195 6.00 19.71 2.48
C MET A 195 6.23 21.02 1.72
N ILE A 196 5.18 21.62 1.15
CA ILE A 196 5.29 22.92 0.45
C ILE A 196 5.75 24.03 1.41
N ARG A 197 5.25 24.02 2.65
CA ARG A 197 5.61 25.04 3.64
C ARG A 197 7.01 24.86 4.22
N ASN A 198 7.59 23.66 4.10
CA ASN A 198 8.88 23.32 4.70
C ASN A 198 9.77 22.61 3.66
N PRO A 199 10.14 23.25 2.54
CA PRO A 199 10.86 22.59 1.45
C PRO A 199 12.27 22.14 1.83
N SER A 200 12.89 22.78 2.84
CA SER A 200 14.23 22.48 3.33
C SER A 200 14.28 21.47 4.48
N ILE A 201 13.14 20.88 4.86
CA ILE A 201 13.07 19.98 6.00
C ILE A 201 13.81 18.65 5.73
N SER A 202 14.57 18.17 6.70
CA SER A 202 15.29 16.90 6.59
C SER A 202 14.31 15.72 6.48
N MET A 203 14.81 14.57 5.99
CA MET A 203 14.00 13.35 5.93
C MET A 203 13.66 12.85 7.35
N GLU A 204 14.62 12.94 8.27
CA GLU A 204 14.46 12.60 9.68
C GLU A 204 13.33 13.41 10.34
N GLU A 205 13.32 14.73 10.16
CA GLU A 205 12.30 15.58 10.78
C GLU A 205 10.91 15.38 10.15
N ARG A 206 10.84 15.02 8.86
CA ARG A 206 9.60 14.56 8.22
C ARG A 206 9.06 13.28 8.84
N LEU A 207 9.92 12.29 9.02
CA LEU A 207 9.54 11.01 9.64
C LEU A 207 9.10 11.24 11.08
N ARG A 208 9.89 11.99 11.86
CA ARG A 208 9.59 12.37 13.25
C ARG A 208 8.22 13.00 13.40
N LYS A 209 7.84 13.90 12.48
CA LYS A 209 6.50 14.50 12.50
C LYS A 209 5.39 13.52 12.10
N LYS A 210 5.65 12.65 11.12
CA LYS A 210 4.66 11.71 10.57
C LYS A 210 4.25 10.62 11.56
N VAL A 211 5.19 10.12 12.36
CA VAL A 211 4.96 8.96 13.25
C VAL A 211 4.84 9.31 14.73
N THR A 212 4.88 10.61 15.04
CA THR A 212 5.05 11.24 16.37
C THR A 212 6.51 11.31 16.85
N PRO A 213 6.90 12.42 17.52
CA PRO A 213 8.24 12.56 18.08
C PRO A 213 8.63 11.44 19.05
N ILE A 214 7.71 11.05 19.95
CA ILE A 214 7.99 10.03 20.98
C ILE A 214 8.37 8.70 20.34
N PHE A 215 7.57 8.21 19.39
CA PHE A 215 7.84 6.95 18.71
C PHE A 215 9.12 7.03 17.87
N TYR A 216 9.32 8.12 17.13
CA TYR A 216 10.52 8.30 16.30
C TYR A 216 11.80 8.33 17.14
N ASP A 217 11.82 9.15 18.19
CA ASP A 217 12.97 9.28 19.07
C ASP A 217 13.25 7.94 19.78
N TYR A 218 12.21 7.17 20.11
CA TYR A 218 12.35 5.82 20.65
C TYR A 218 12.96 4.81 19.67
N VAL A 219 12.55 4.77 18.40
CA VAL A 219 13.18 3.84 17.42
C VAL A 219 14.62 4.23 17.08
N VAL A 220 14.95 5.53 17.08
CA VAL A 220 16.35 6.01 16.98
C VAL A 220 17.15 5.54 18.19
N PHE A 221 16.57 5.61 19.39
CA PHE A 221 17.17 5.07 20.60
C PHE A 221 17.40 3.55 20.49
N VAL A 222 16.41 2.77 20.04
CA VAL A 222 16.57 1.32 19.85
C VAL A 222 17.72 1.01 18.88
N ASN A 223 17.80 1.72 17.76
CA ASN A 223 18.88 1.53 16.77
C ASN A 223 20.27 1.80 17.35
N LYS A 224 20.39 2.71 18.32
CA LYS A 224 21.65 3.06 18.97
C LYS A 224 22.12 1.98 19.95
N TYR A 225 21.20 1.32 20.67
CA TYR A 225 21.54 0.41 21.78
C TYR A 225 21.37 -1.08 21.45
N VAL A 226 20.72 -1.41 20.34
CA VAL A 226 20.50 -2.79 19.92
C VAL A 226 21.32 -3.05 18.65
N PRO A 227 22.20 -4.06 18.61
CA PRO A 227 22.93 -4.47 17.41
C PRO A 227 22.00 -4.83 16.24
N GLU A 228 22.49 -4.70 15.01
CA GLU A 228 21.71 -4.94 13.79
C GLU A 228 21.27 -6.41 13.62
N ASP A 229 22.08 -7.36 14.08
CA ASP A 229 21.84 -8.80 14.02
C ASP A 229 20.96 -9.34 15.17
N ALA A 230 20.51 -8.45 16.05
CA ALA A 230 19.74 -8.83 17.23
C ALA A 230 18.33 -9.32 16.89
N LYS A 231 17.86 -10.28 17.69
CA LYS A 231 16.44 -10.66 17.78
C LYS A 231 15.80 -10.02 19.00
N ILE A 232 14.71 -9.31 18.78
CA ILE A 232 14.05 -8.47 19.77
C ILE A 232 12.65 -9.00 20.07
N LEU A 233 12.30 -9.10 21.34
CA LEU A 233 10.90 -9.24 21.75
C LEU A 233 10.23 -7.86 21.82
N ILE A 234 9.14 -7.69 21.08
CA ILE A 234 8.35 -6.45 21.03
C ILE A 234 7.01 -6.65 21.75
N PRO A 235 6.30 -5.56 22.13
CA PRO A 235 4.97 -5.66 22.73
C PRO A 235 3.96 -6.43 21.84
N PRO A 236 2.86 -6.94 22.40
CA PRO A 236 1.76 -7.47 21.58
C PRO A 236 1.18 -6.36 20.70
N GLN A 237 0.76 -6.71 19.48
CA GLN A 237 0.06 -5.78 18.60
C GLN A 237 -1.34 -5.50 19.16
N GLY A 238 -1.60 -4.25 19.50
CA GLY A 238 -2.89 -3.84 20.02
C GLY A 238 -2.76 -2.57 20.85
N PHE A 239 -3.85 -2.17 21.49
CA PHE A 239 -3.83 -1.10 22.47
C PHE A 239 -3.06 -1.56 23.74
N PRO A 240 -2.21 -0.73 24.37
CA PRO A 240 -1.87 0.66 24.05
C PRO A 240 -0.62 0.83 23.16
N TRP A 241 -0.17 -0.23 22.47
CA TRP A 241 1.03 -0.26 21.62
C TRP A 241 0.72 -0.43 20.10
N PRO A 242 -0.17 0.38 19.50
CA PRO A 242 -0.53 0.21 18.09
C PRO A 242 0.66 0.33 17.13
N GLN A 243 1.72 1.07 17.50
CA GLN A 243 2.92 1.22 16.69
C GLN A 243 4.03 0.28 17.15
N SER A 244 4.44 0.33 18.42
CA SER A 244 5.57 -0.49 18.90
C SER A 244 5.28 -1.99 18.95
N GLY A 245 4.03 -2.38 19.12
CA GLY A 245 3.61 -3.79 19.07
C GLY A 245 3.36 -4.32 17.66
N ASN A 246 3.24 -3.44 16.66
CA ASN A 246 3.05 -3.82 15.27
C ASN A 246 4.40 -4.12 14.61
N TYR A 247 4.74 -5.41 14.49
CA TYR A 247 6.03 -5.83 13.94
C TYR A 247 6.30 -5.25 12.55
N GLY A 248 5.32 -5.29 11.64
CA GLY A 248 5.48 -4.76 10.29
C GLY A 248 5.80 -3.27 10.27
N TYR A 249 5.20 -2.51 11.19
CA TYR A 249 5.43 -1.08 11.33
C TYR A 249 6.78 -0.76 11.97
N ILE A 250 7.09 -1.34 13.14
CA ILE A 250 8.33 -1.03 13.87
C ILE A 250 9.57 -1.50 13.07
N ARG A 251 9.48 -2.65 12.38
CA ARG A 251 10.58 -3.20 11.56
C ARG A 251 11.06 -2.21 10.50
N TYR A 252 10.17 -1.39 9.95
CA TYR A 252 10.56 -0.34 8.99
C TYR A 252 11.64 0.60 9.55
N PHE A 253 11.64 0.84 10.86
CA PHE A 253 12.58 1.73 11.53
C PHE A 253 13.81 1.02 12.11
N ILE A 254 13.66 -0.25 12.51
CA ILE A 254 14.71 -0.99 13.22
C ILE A 254 15.40 -2.08 12.39
N TYR A 255 15.05 -2.21 11.09
CA TYR A 255 15.71 -3.12 10.16
C TYR A 255 17.24 -2.94 10.21
N PRO A 256 18.06 -4.02 10.17
CA PRO A 256 17.71 -5.40 9.82
C PRO A 256 17.26 -6.32 10.98
N ARG A 257 17.07 -5.78 12.18
CA ARG A 257 16.75 -6.57 13.39
C ARG A 257 15.48 -7.40 13.21
N GLU A 258 15.50 -8.62 13.72
CA GLU A 258 14.33 -9.50 13.74
C GLU A 258 13.47 -9.20 14.98
N GLY A 259 12.15 -9.12 14.81
CA GLY A 259 11.21 -8.89 15.89
C GLY A 259 10.26 -10.08 16.08
N THR A 260 9.94 -10.38 17.33
CA THR A 260 8.87 -11.33 17.69
C THR A 260 7.94 -10.68 18.70
N SER A 261 6.63 -10.73 18.47
CA SER A 261 5.65 -10.17 19.41
C SER A 261 5.52 -11.07 20.65
N GLY A 262 5.61 -10.48 21.83
CA GLY A 262 5.28 -11.13 23.09
C GLY A 262 3.78 -11.06 23.41
N LYS A 263 3.43 -11.50 24.62
CA LYS A 263 2.09 -11.29 25.20
C LYS A 263 2.16 -10.19 26.27
N GLU A 264 1.00 -9.77 26.75
CA GLU A 264 0.91 -8.64 27.68
C GLU A 264 1.56 -8.92 29.04
N TYR A 265 1.24 -10.07 29.65
CA TYR A 265 1.66 -10.44 31.02
C TYR A 265 2.71 -11.54 31.08
N GLU A 266 3.14 -12.05 29.93
CA GLU A 266 4.18 -13.07 29.83
C GLU A 266 4.94 -12.92 28.50
N PRO A 267 6.15 -13.49 28.40
CA PRO A 267 6.93 -13.39 27.16
C PRO A 267 6.21 -14.05 25.97
N GLY A 268 5.39 -15.07 26.23
CA GLY A 268 4.70 -15.87 25.22
C GLY A 268 5.62 -16.83 24.45
N ILE A 269 6.93 -16.74 24.65
CA ILE A 269 7.98 -17.56 24.05
C ILE A 269 9.14 -17.77 25.04
N ASP A 270 9.90 -18.85 24.86
CA ASP A 270 11.17 -19.05 25.56
C ASP A 270 12.29 -18.27 24.85
N TYR A 271 12.91 -17.33 25.57
CA TYR A 271 13.97 -16.46 25.06
C TYR A 271 15.14 -17.23 24.46
N LYS A 272 15.62 -18.27 25.16
CA LYS A 272 16.80 -19.05 24.76
C LYS A 272 16.50 -19.86 23.52
N SER A 273 15.33 -20.51 23.48
CA SER A 273 14.93 -21.35 22.35
C SER A 273 14.79 -20.56 21.03
N LYS A 274 14.41 -19.28 21.11
CA LYS A 274 14.20 -18.40 19.96
C LYS A 274 15.38 -17.48 19.66
N GLY A 275 16.44 -17.54 20.46
CA GLY A 275 17.61 -16.67 20.32
C GLY A 275 17.28 -15.19 20.54
N ILE A 276 16.26 -14.89 21.36
CA ILE A 276 15.93 -13.51 21.72
C ILE A 276 17.06 -12.98 22.60
N SER A 277 17.60 -11.82 22.22
CA SER A 277 18.73 -11.18 22.91
C SER A 277 18.35 -9.85 23.55
N TYR A 278 17.23 -9.25 23.11
CA TYR A 278 16.72 -7.99 23.66
C TYR A 278 15.22 -8.03 23.84
N VAL A 279 14.72 -7.28 24.83
CA VAL A 279 13.29 -7.02 25.03
C VAL A 279 13.08 -5.51 24.99
N LEU A 280 12.12 -5.05 24.20
CA LEU A 280 11.74 -3.63 24.19
C LEU A 280 11.04 -3.26 25.49
N LEU A 281 11.25 -2.03 25.96
CA LEU A 281 10.49 -1.45 27.06
C LEU A 281 9.65 -0.30 26.48
N SER A 282 8.33 -0.41 26.54
CA SER A 282 7.39 0.49 25.86
C SER A 282 6.25 0.90 26.79
N TRP A 283 6.09 2.20 27.04
CA TRP A 283 4.97 2.71 27.84
C TRP A 283 3.61 2.57 27.11
N GLY A 284 3.61 2.67 25.78
CA GLY A 284 2.39 2.80 24.98
C GLY A 284 2.30 4.19 24.36
N GLU A 285 1.81 4.26 23.12
CA GLU A 285 1.76 5.51 22.35
C GLU A 285 0.51 6.36 22.65
N THR A 286 -0.44 5.83 23.43
CA THR A 286 -1.67 6.51 23.81
C THR A 286 -1.72 6.70 25.33
N GLU A 287 -2.14 7.87 25.81
CA GLU A 287 -2.35 8.14 27.24
C GLU A 287 -3.68 7.60 27.79
N SER A 288 -4.55 7.09 26.92
CA SER A 288 -5.84 6.54 27.33
C SER A 288 -5.64 5.17 28.00
N THR A 289 -6.28 4.93 29.14
CA THR A 289 -6.48 3.59 29.69
C THR A 289 -7.84 3.06 29.24
N GLU A 290 -8.10 3.10 27.94
CA GLU A 290 -9.31 2.48 27.39
C GLU A 290 -9.19 0.96 27.57
N TYR A 291 -10.26 0.32 28.07
CA TYR A 291 -10.39 -1.15 28.20
C TYR A 291 -9.57 -1.86 29.30
N GLY A 292 -9.08 -1.17 30.33
CA GLY A 292 -8.44 -1.82 31.48
C GLY A 292 -7.02 -2.32 31.24
N TYR A 293 -6.42 -1.97 30.09
CA TYR A 293 -5.00 -2.17 29.85
C TYR A 293 -4.17 -1.25 30.75
N THR A 294 -3.15 -1.80 31.41
CA THR A 294 -2.12 -0.97 32.06
C THR A 294 -1.07 -0.55 31.06
N HIS A 295 -0.62 0.70 31.14
CA HIS A 295 0.51 1.19 30.36
C HIS A 295 1.81 0.52 30.81
N GLY A 296 2.78 0.43 29.91
CA GLY A 296 4.06 -0.23 30.16
C GLY A 296 4.07 -1.71 29.78
N TRP A 297 5.05 -2.06 28.97
CA TRP A 297 5.44 -3.43 28.61
C TRP A 297 6.97 -3.51 28.68
N PRO A 298 7.55 -4.62 29.16
CA PRO A 298 6.91 -5.86 29.60
C PRO A 298 6.28 -5.79 31.00
N LYS A 299 5.23 -6.59 31.24
CA LYS A 299 4.58 -6.77 32.56
C LYS A 299 5.00 -8.06 33.26
N PHE A 300 6.22 -8.49 32.98
CA PHE A 300 6.86 -9.66 33.52
C PHE A 300 8.33 -9.34 33.77
N ASP A 301 8.94 -10.08 34.68
CA ASP A 301 10.35 -9.93 35.00
C ASP A 301 11.20 -10.50 33.86
N VAL A 302 12.31 -9.82 33.55
CA VAL A 302 13.24 -10.23 32.49
C VAL A 302 14.64 -10.43 33.10
N PRO A 303 15.23 -11.62 32.97
CA PRO A 303 16.61 -11.85 33.41
C PRO A 303 17.53 -11.03 32.51
N ALA A 304 18.15 -9.99 33.06
CA ALA A 304 18.78 -8.93 32.30
C ALA A 304 20.22 -8.69 32.71
N GLU A 305 21.10 -8.55 31.71
CA GLU A 305 22.48 -8.13 31.91
C GLU A 305 22.49 -6.65 32.31
N TRP A 306 21.77 -5.85 31.53
CA TRP A 306 21.53 -4.44 31.77
C TRP A 306 20.21 -4.00 31.15
N VAL A 307 19.71 -2.85 31.63
CA VAL A 307 18.54 -2.16 31.13
C VAL A 307 18.90 -0.72 30.85
N VAL A 308 18.68 -0.25 29.62
CA VAL A 308 18.82 1.16 29.27
C VAL A 308 17.43 1.77 29.15
N PHE A 309 17.16 2.75 29.98
CA PHE A 309 15.91 3.49 30.01
C PHE A 309 16.02 4.79 29.21
N TYR A 310 14.90 5.17 28.61
CA TYR A 310 14.66 6.41 27.90
C TYR A 310 13.37 7.02 28.45
N ASP A 311 13.43 8.25 28.95
CA ASP A 311 12.25 8.99 29.40
C ASP A 311 11.80 10.03 28.37
N GLU A 312 10.58 10.56 28.51
CA GLU A 312 10.02 11.57 27.60
C GLU A 312 10.80 12.90 27.59
N SER A 313 11.65 13.14 28.60
CA SER A 313 12.55 14.30 28.63
C SER A 313 13.87 14.08 27.88
N GLY A 314 14.05 12.89 27.30
CA GLY A 314 15.25 12.50 26.57
C GLY A 314 16.40 12.04 27.47
N ARG A 315 16.17 11.87 28.78
CA ARG A 315 17.19 11.37 29.69
C ARG A 315 17.37 9.88 29.49
N ILE A 316 18.62 9.46 29.45
CA ILE A 316 19.03 8.08 29.32
C ILE A 316 19.77 7.67 30.59
N PHE A 317 19.37 6.55 31.19
CA PHE A 317 20.08 5.96 32.31
C PHE A 317 20.14 4.44 32.17
N THR A 318 21.22 3.85 32.67
CA THR A 318 21.46 2.40 32.60
C THR A 318 21.42 1.82 34.00
N LYS A 319 20.78 0.66 34.14
CA LYS A 319 20.76 -0.14 35.37
C LYS A 319 21.28 -1.53 35.04
N ASP A 320 22.28 -1.98 35.78
CA ASP A 320 22.78 -3.35 35.66
C ASP A 320 21.89 -4.33 36.43
N GLY A 321 21.80 -5.57 35.93
CA GLY A 321 21.04 -6.64 36.55
C GLY A 321 19.58 -6.75 36.10
N ASP A 322 18.84 -7.61 36.78
CA ASP A 322 17.53 -8.07 36.33
C ASP A 322 16.48 -6.94 36.29
N TYR A 323 15.59 -7.03 35.30
CA TYR A 323 14.43 -6.17 35.19
C TYR A 323 13.28 -6.78 36.00
N HIS A 324 12.88 -6.10 37.07
CA HIS A 324 11.68 -6.42 37.84
C HIS A 324 10.55 -5.49 37.46
N TYR A 325 9.49 -6.02 36.86
CA TYR A 325 8.43 -5.18 36.28
C TYR A 325 7.78 -4.29 37.34
N LYS A 326 7.61 -4.83 38.56
CA LYS A 326 6.99 -4.13 39.71
C LYS A 326 7.68 -2.82 40.09
N ASP A 327 8.99 -2.71 39.86
CA ASP A 327 9.75 -1.48 40.14
C ASP A 327 9.39 -0.32 39.19
N PHE A 328 8.78 -0.65 38.06
CA PHE A 328 8.48 0.27 36.96
C PHE A 328 7.00 0.30 36.60
N VAL A 329 6.15 -0.40 37.34
CA VAL A 329 4.69 -0.31 37.20
C VAL A 329 4.28 1.16 37.36
N ASN A 330 3.57 1.66 36.36
CA ASN A 330 3.09 3.04 36.26
C ASN A 330 4.15 4.12 36.03
N LYS A 331 5.41 3.76 35.75
CA LYS A 331 6.42 4.74 35.30
C LYS A 331 6.36 4.86 33.78
N LYS A 332 6.22 6.09 33.28
CA LYS A 332 6.32 6.44 31.85
C LYS A 332 7.75 6.26 31.34
N VAL A 333 8.17 5.01 31.21
CA VAL A 333 9.51 4.63 30.77
C VAL A 333 9.43 3.91 29.44
N TRP A 334 10.41 4.19 28.60
CA TRP A 334 10.74 3.47 27.38
C TRP A 334 12.16 2.93 27.55
N GLY A 335 12.59 2.02 26.68
CA GLY A 335 13.94 1.49 26.80
C GLY A 335 14.18 0.19 26.08
N VAL A 336 15.31 -0.42 26.38
CA VAL A 336 15.69 -1.75 25.92
C VAL A 336 16.33 -2.53 27.06
N ILE A 337 16.01 -3.81 27.14
CA ILE A 337 16.53 -4.75 28.12
C ILE A 337 17.42 -5.75 27.37
N LYS A 338 18.68 -5.89 27.77
CA LYS A 338 19.57 -6.95 27.28
C LYS A 338 19.39 -8.21 28.11
N ILE A 339 19.02 -9.32 27.48
CA ILE A 339 18.81 -10.59 28.20
C ILE A 339 20.16 -11.21 28.59
N LYS A 340 20.25 -11.76 29.82
CA LYS A 340 21.38 -12.61 30.23
C LYS A 340 21.43 -13.87 29.36
N THR A 341 22.54 -14.10 28.68
CA THR A 341 22.73 -15.28 27.82
C THR A 341 23.10 -16.52 28.64
#